data_AF-A0A9D4ZM57-F1
#
_entry.id   AF-A0A9D4ZM57-F1
#
_cell.length_a   1.000
_cell.length_b   1.000
_cell.length_c   1.000
_cell.angle_alpha   90.00
_cell.angle_beta   90.00
_cell.angle_gamma   90.00
#
_symmetry.space_group_name_H-M   'P 1'
#
loop_
_entity.id
_entity.type
_entity.pdbx_description
1 polymer ?
#
loop_
_entity_poly.entity_id
_entity_poly.type
_entity_poly.pdbx_seq_one_letter_code
_entity_poly.pdbx_strand_id
1 'polypeptide(L)' 'MPDLSGLTCIEELELTFNDLLEEVGCLSSTLKDVKITYCKALRKMPDLSGLTRLDNLWSACGASRV' A
#
# COMPACT_ATOMS: atom_id res chain seq x y z
N MET A 1 0.23 -9.18 -11.24
CA MET A 1 0.44 -8.23 -10.13
C MET A 1 1.93 -7.93 -10.02
N PRO A 2 2.35 -6.65 -9.91
CA PRO A 2 3.75 -6.31 -9.65
C PRO A 2 4.13 -6.69 -8.22
N ASP A 3 5.23 -7.42 -8.07
CA ASP A 3 5.82 -7.72 -6.77
C ASP A 3 6.70 -6.55 -6.34
N LEU A 4 6.33 -5.91 -5.23
CA LEU A 4 7.04 -4.75 -4.67
C LEU A 4 8.00 -5.17 -3.54
N SER A 5 8.09 -6.47 -3.22
CA SER A 5 8.96 -6.97 -2.14
C SER A 5 10.44 -6.81 -2.43
N GLY A 6 10.82 -6.74 -3.72
CA GLY A 6 12.19 -6.48 -4.16
C GLY A 6 12.63 -5.02 -4.03
N LEU A 7 11.72 -4.11 -3.66
CA LEU A 7 11.99 -2.69 -3.55
C LEU A 7 12.58 -2.34 -2.17
N THR A 8 13.76 -2.87 -1.89
CA THR A 8 14.42 -2.84 -0.58
C THR A 8 14.94 -1.46 -0.15
N CYS A 9 14.91 -0.45 -1.01
CA CYS A 9 15.41 0.90 -0.72
C CYS A 9 14.32 1.99 -0.75
N ILE A 10 13.04 1.62 -0.78
CA ILE A 10 11.95 2.60 -0.84
C ILE A 10 11.52 2.99 0.56
N GLU A 11 11.46 4.30 0.80
CA GLU A 11 10.98 4.89 2.05
C GLU A 11 9.56 5.45 1.93
N GLU A 12 9.10 5.78 0.71
CA GLU A 12 7.77 6.33 0.47
C GLU A 12 7.02 5.53 -0.60
N LEU A 13 5.77 5.14 -0.32
CA LEU A 13 4.88 4.48 -1.26
C LEU A 13 3.61 5.31 -1.43
N GLU A 14 3.38 5.84 -2.63
CA GLU A 14 2.15 6.52 -3.01
C GLU A 14 1.39 5.74 -4.09
N LEU A 15 0.19 5.28 -3.74
CA LEU A 15 -0.75 4.62 -4.62
C LEU A 15 -2.02 5.49 -4.70
N THR A 16 -2.09 6.31 -5.74
CA THR A 16 -3.16 7.28 -5.91
C THR A 16 -3.85 7.06 -7.26
N PHE A 17 -5.19 7.10 -7.30
CA PHE A 17 -6.00 6.90 -8.52
C PHE A 17 -5.79 5.57 -9.24
N ASN A 18 -5.54 4.49 -8.50
CA ASN A 18 -5.41 3.17 -9.09
C ASN A 18 -6.75 2.41 -9.07
N ASP A 19 -7.58 2.67 -10.08
CA ASP A 19 -8.92 2.06 -10.23
C ASP A 19 -8.87 0.60 -10.72
N LEU A 20 -7.70 0.06 -11.07
CA LEU A 20 -7.49 -1.35 -11.46
C LEU A 20 -6.67 -2.14 -10.43
N LEU A 21 -6.18 -1.49 -9.37
CA LEU A 21 -5.34 -2.13 -8.38
C LEU A 21 -6.23 -2.83 -7.35
N GLU A 22 -6.41 -4.13 -7.54
CA GLU A 22 -7.25 -4.94 -6.66
C GLU A 22 -6.56 -5.38 -5.37
N GLU A 23 -5.23 -5.51 -5.43
CA GLU A 23 -4.38 -5.96 -4.34
C GLU A 23 -3.00 -5.28 -4.41
N VAL A 24 -2.40 -5.09 -3.24
CA VAL A 24 -1.01 -4.65 -3.08
C VAL A 24 -0.25 -5.81 -2.43
N GLY A 25 0.83 -6.26 -3.09
CA GLY A 25 1.68 -7.35 -2.60
C GLY A 25 2.49 -6.98 -1.36
N CYS A 26 3.54 -7.76 -1.09
CA CYS A 26 4.42 -7.51 0.05
C CYS A 26 5.14 -6.16 -0.08
N LEU A 27 5.15 -5.40 1.01
CA LEU A 27 5.77 -4.09 1.12
C LEU A 27 7.15 -4.17 1.77
N SER A 28 8.06 -3.27 1.39
CA SER A 28 9.41 -3.24 1.97
C SER A 28 9.39 -2.74 3.41
N SER A 29 10.11 -3.42 4.31
CA SER A 29 10.28 -3.01 5.71
C SER A 29 10.97 -1.66 5.91
N THR A 30 11.51 -1.08 4.83
CA THR A 30 12.14 0.25 4.84
C THR A 30 11.16 1.41 4.71
N LEU A 31 9.90 1.14 4.37
CA LEU A 31 8.87 2.17 4.19
C LEU A 31 8.60 2.92 5.49
N LYS A 32 8.59 4.25 5.38
CA LYS A 32 8.24 5.23 6.41
C LYS A 32 6.90 5.87 6.13
N ASP A 33 6.57 6.08 4.87
CA ASP A 33 5.34 6.74 4.46
C ASP A 33 4.57 5.88 3.46
N VAL A 34 3.32 5.56 3.78
CA VAL A 34 2.42 4.82 2.90
C VAL A 34 1.14 5.62 2.71
N LYS A 35 0.85 5.98 1.45
CA LYS A 35 -0.33 6.73 1.07
C LYS A 35 -1.10 6.00 -0.01
N ILE A 36 -2.32 5.57 0.31
CA ILE A 36 -3.19 4.81 -0.59
C ILE A 36 -4.52 5.57 -0.71
N THR A 37 -4.75 6.25 -1.82
CA THR A 37 -5.93 7.09 -2.01
C THR A 37 -6.59 6.83 -3.36
N TYR A 38 -7.92 6.97 -3.41
CA TYR A 38 -8.67 6.84 -4.67
C TYR A 38 -8.41 5.51 -5.43
N CYS A 39 -8.28 4.38 -4.72
CA CYS A 39 -8.04 3.07 -5.34
C CYS A 39 -9.32 2.21 -5.32
N LYS A 40 -10.33 2.54 -6.14
CA LYS A 40 -11.69 1.98 -5.97
C LYS A 40 -11.79 0.46 -6.09
N ALA A 41 -10.90 -0.17 -6.85
CA ALA A 41 -10.88 -1.62 -7.02
C ALA A 41 -10.13 -2.36 -5.90
N LEU A 42 -9.42 -1.64 -5.01
CA LEU A 42 -8.61 -2.25 -3.96
C LEU A 42 -9.51 -2.93 -2.93
N ARG A 43 -9.57 -4.26 -3.00
CA ARG A 43 -10.45 -5.07 -2.14
C ARG A 43 -9.82 -5.36 -0.79
N LYS A 44 -8.49 -5.41 -0.73
CA LYS A 44 -7.73 -5.76 0.46
C LYS A 44 -6.55 -4.82 0.64
N MET A 45 -6.32 -4.37 1.87
CA MET A 45 -5.10 -3.65 2.19
C MET A 45 -3.87 -4.57 2.18
N PRO A 46 -2.69 -4.06 1.79
CA PRO A 46 -1.45 -4.81 1.94
C PRO A 46 -1.19 -5.13 3.41
N ASP A 47 -0.42 -6.18 3.64
CA ASP A 47 0.06 -6.50 4.98
C ASP A 47 1.09 -5.46 5.43
N LEU A 48 0.76 -4.72 6.48
CA LEU A 48 1.61 -3.68 7.06
C LEU A 48 2.40 -4.20 8.28
N SER A 49 2.19 -5.44 8.71
CA SER A 49 2.76 -5.98 9.96
C SER A 49 4.30 -6.04 9.93
N GLY A 50 4.89 -6.15 8.73
CA GLY A 50 6.35 -6.13 8.53
C GLY A 50 6.98 -4.75 8.42
N LEU A 51 6.21 -3.66 8.47
CA LEU A 51 6.70 -2.29 8.27
C LEU A 51 7.16 -1.66 9.58
N THR A 52 8.28 -2.13 10.12
CA THR A 52 8.81 -1.68 11.42
C THR A 52 9.29 -0.22 11.43
N ARG A 53 9.44 0.41 10.27
CA ARG A 53 9.89 1.81 10.11
C ARG A 53 8.76 2.75 9.69
N LEU A 54 7.51 2.28 9.65
CA LEU A 54 6.38 3.07 9.20
C LEU A 54 6.05 4.18 10.21
N ASP A 55 6.21 5.42 9.77
CA ASP A 55 5.93 6.62 10.56
C ASP A 55 4.55 7.20 10.21
N ASN A 56 4.19 7.21 8.92
CA ASN A 56 2.91 7.74 8.45
C ASN A 56 2.16 6.74 7.56
N LEU A 57 0.88 6.53 7.89
CA LEU A 57 -0.06 5.76 7.08
C LEU A 57 -1.29 6.60 6.77
N TRP A 58 -1.50 6.87 5.48
CA TRP A 58 -2.73 7.52 5.00
C TRP A 58 -3.47 6.57 4.07
N SER A 59 -4.72 6.27 4.39
CA SER A 59 -5.60 5.58 3.45
C SER A 59 -6.94 6.29 3.31
N ALA A 60 -7.31 6.59 2.07
CA ALA A 60 -8.61 7.15 1.70
C ALA A 60 -9.18 6.34 0.53
N CYS A 61 -9.18 5.03 0.71
CA CYS A 61 -9.83 4.10 -0.19
C CYS A 61 -11.18 3.71 0.43
N GLY A 62 -12.25 3.81 -0.35
CA GLY A 62 -13.59 3.39 0.09
C GLY A 62 -13.62 1.87 0.21
N ALA A 63 -13.19 1.34 1.35
CA ALA A 63 -13.35 -0.07 1.68
C ALA A 63 -14.86 -0.35 1.79
N SER A 64 -15.48 -0.81 0.70
CA SER A 64 -16.82 -1.37 0.76
C SER A 64 -16.73 -2.63 1.60
N ARG A 65 -17.40 -2.61 2.78
CA ARG A 65 -17.61 -3.76 3.65
C ARG A 65 -18.06 -4.95 2.80
N VAL A 66 -17.28 -6.03 2.80
CA VAL A 66 -17.75 -7.39 2.49
C VAL A 66 -17.14 -8.31 3.54
#